data_AF-A0A0F9QIT6-F1
#
_entry.id   AF-A0A0F9QIT6-F1
#
_cell.length_a   1.000
_cell.length_b   1.000
_cell.length_c   1.000
_cell.angle_alpha   90.00
_cell.angle_beta   90.00
_cell.angle_gamma   90.00
#
_symmetry.space_group_name_H-M   'P 1'
#
loop_
_entity.id
_entity.type
_entity.pdbx_description
1 polymer ?
#
loop_
_entity_poly.entity_id
_entity_poly.type
_entity_poly.pdbx_seq_one_letter_code
_entity_poly.pdbx_strand_id
1 'polypeptide(L)'
;MKSPDISNWKNLTEEQREDVCINQKLTQAFINKHWKDLTGHQRTYICTSQKLTQTFISKHWEELEGDDLFIYAKQKLSQTFITKIWNNLTETERNYICQYQKLTQVFISKYWNELTEIQRAYIYTYQGLLPGLKEKLLNGERELKTTKSGRYIDMNFEDF
;
A
#
# COMPACT_ATOMS: atom_id res chain seq x y z
N MET A 1 -6.88 -15.39 27.22
CA MET A 1 -5.53 -15.21 27.79
C MET A 1 -5.28 -13.73 28.02
N LYS A 2 -4.42 -13.34 28.97
CA LYS A 2 -3.97 -11.94 29.08
C LYS A 2 -3.03 -11.65 27.91
N SER A 3 -3.16 -10.47 27.33
CA SER A 3 -2.28 -10.00 26.25
C SER A 3 -0.81 -9.97 26.74
N PRO A 4 0.17 -10.43 25.94
CA PRO A 4 1.58 -10.44 26.36
C PRO A 4 2.11 -9.04 26.70
N ASP A 5 2.93 -8.95 27.75
CA ASP A 5 3.60 -7.70 28.14
C ASP A 5 4.84 -7.45 27.26
N ILE A 6 4.72 -6.48 26.35
CA ILE A 6 5.78 -6.12 25.40
C ILE A 6 7.01 -5.47 26.05
N SER A 7 6.94 -5.03 27.32
CA SER A 7 8.11 -4.52 28.04
C SER A 7 9.19 -5.59 28.22
N ASN A 8 8.78 -6.87 28.24
CA ASN A 8 9.64 -8.03 28.36
C ASN A 8 9.83 -8.77 27.02
N TRP A 9 9.79 -8.05 25.89
CA TRP A 9 9.85 -8.60 24.51
C TRP A 9 10.85 -9.76 24.33
N LYS A 10 12.07 -9.63 24.86
CA LYS A 10 13.13 -10.63 24.72
C LYS A 10 12.80 -11.98 25.38
N ASN A 11 11.94 -11.98 26.39
CA ASN A 11 11.52 -13.17 27.14
C ASN A 11 10.24 -13.81 26.57
N LEU A 12 9.57 -13.16 25.61
CA LEU A 12 8.40 -13.72 24.95
C LEU A 12 8.79 -14.89 24.05
N THR A 13 7.92 -15.91 24.03
CA THR A 13 8.00 -17.01 23.04
C THR A 13 7.71 -16.48 21.63
N GLU A 14 8.05 -17.27 20.61
CA GLU A 14 7.75 -16.91 19.22
C GLU A 14 6.25 -16.71 19.00
N GLU A 15 5.40 -17.62 19.48
CA GLU A 15 3.94 -17.52 19.42
C GLU A 15 3.42 -16.24 20.11
N GLN A 16 3.96 -15.89 21.28
CA GLN A 16 3.59 -14.65 21.96
C GLN A 16 4.01 -13.41 21.16
N ARG A 17 5.15 -13.45 20.47
CA ARG A 17 5.60 -12.35 19.61
C ARG A 17 4.73 -12.22 18.37
N GLU A 18 4.27 -13.32 17.79
CA GLU A 18 3.31 -13.32 16.68
C GLU A 18 1.97 -12.73 17.11
N ASP A 19 1.42 -13.17 18.25
CA ASP A 19 0.19 -12.60 18.83
C ASP A 19 0.33 -11.08 19.06
N VAL A 20 1.47 -10.63 19.56
CA VAL A 20 1.78 -9.21 19.72
C VAL A 20 1.79 -8.48 18.36
N CYS A 21 2.44 -9.04 17.34
CA CYS A 21 2.57 -8.40 16.02
C CYS A 21 1.21 -8.23 15.32
N ILE A 22 0.30 -9.19 15.52
CA ILE A 22 -1.03 -9.22 14.89
C ILE A 22 -2.03 -8.39 15.69
N ASN A 23 -2.13 -8.63 17.00
CA ASN A 23 -3.28 -8.22 17.80
C ASN A 23 -3.05 -6.96 18.65
N GLN A 24 -1.80 -6.55 18.88
CA GLN A 24 -1.51 -5.35 19.66
C GLN A 24 -1.24 -4.12 18.79
N LYS A 25 -1.56 -2.93 19.32
CA LYS A 25 -1.19 -1.66 18.68
C LYS A 25 0.24 -1.31 19.05
N LEU A 26 1.16 -1.47 18.09
CA LEU A 26 2.57 -1.21 18.28
C LEU A 26 2.94 0.19 17.80
N THR A 27 3.83 0.86 18.55
CA THR A 27 4.34 2.16 18.12
C THR A 27 5.43 1.99 17.07
N GLN A 28 5.59 2.97 16.18
CA GLN A 28 6.69 2.97 15.20
C GLN A 28 8.07 2.88 15.89
N ALA A 29 8.23 3.50 17.07
CA ALA A 29 9.47 3.42 17.84
C ALA A 29 9.76 1.99 18.33
N PHE A 30 8.74 1.27 18.78
CA PHE A 30 8.85 -0.14 19.16
C PHE A 30 9.26 -1.00 17.97
N ILE A 31 8.55 -0.87 16.84
CA ILE A 31 8.82 -1.63 15.61
C ILE A 31 10.26 -1.37 15.15
N ASN A 32 10.70 -0.10 15.11
CA ASN A 32 12.07 0.25 14.71
C ASN A 32 13.12 -0.38 15.62
N LYS A 33 12.88 -0.37 16.94
CA LYS A 33 13.82 -0.90 17.93
C LYS A 33 14.00 -2.41 17.79
N HIS A 34 12.93 -3.13 17.45
CA HIS A 34 12.92 -4.60 17.42
C HIS A 34 12.92 -5.21 16.02
N TRP A 35 12.94 -4.40 14.95
CA TRP A 35 12.82 -4.89 13.56
C TRP A 35 13.80 -6.01 13.20
N LYS A 36 15.06 -5.86 13.62
CA LYS A 36 16.12 -6.84 13.34
C LYS A 36 15.99 -8.11 14.18
N ASP A 37 15.23 -8.07 15.26
CA ASP A 37 14.91 -9.24 16.10
C ASP A 37 13.69 -10.01 15.55
N LEU A 38 12.95 -9.46 14.59
CA LEU A 38 11.76 -10.09 14.01
C LEU A 38 12.12 -11.14 12.95
N THR A 39 11.40 -12.26 13.00
CA THR A 39 11.38 -13.26 11.92
C THR A 39 10.67 -12.71 10.68
N GLY A 40 10.80 -13.39 9.52
CA GLY A 40 10.08 -13.02 8.30
C GLY A 40 8.57 -12.96 8.50
N HIS A 41 7.99 -14.01 9.12
CA HIS A 41 6.56 -14.06 9.42
C HIS A 41 6.10 -12.92 10.35
N GLN A 42 6.89 -12.60 11.37
CA GLN A 42 6.58 -11.47 12.25
C GLN A 42 6.60 -10.13 11.50
N ARG A 43 7.51 -9.94 10.55
CA ARG A 43 7.54 -8.74 9.70
C ARG A 43 6.28 -8.65 8.83
N THR A 44 5.86 -9.76 8.23
CA THR A 44 4.58 -9.86 7.51
C THR A 44 3.39 -9.47 8.39
N TYR A 45 3.32 -9.99 9.61
CA TYR A 45 2.24 -9.64 10.55
C TYR A 45 2.24 -8.16 10.91
N ILE A 46 3.43 -7.57 11.13
CA ILE A 46 3.55 -6.12 11.35
C ILE A 46 3.07 -5.33 10.13
N CYS A 47 3.48 -5.70 8.92
CA CYS A 47 3.12 -5.01 7.68
C CYS A 47 1.64 -5.13 7.33
N THR A 48 0.96 -6.18 7.79
CA THR A 48 -0.48 -6.40 7.57
C THR A 48 -1.37 -5.79 8.65
N SER A 49 -0.88 -5.73 9.89
CA SER A 49 -1.70 -5.39 11.07
C SER A 49 -1.42 -3.98 11.61
N GLN A 50 -0.24 -3.42 11.35
CA GLN A 50 0.18 -2.12 11.88
C GLN A 50 0.10 -1.03 10.81
N LYS A 51 -0.22 0.22 11.22
CA LYS A 51 -0.10 1.40 10.35
C LYS A 51 1.36 1.85 10.33
N LEU A 52 2.07 1.62 9.22
CA LEU A 52 3.48 1.96 9.07
C LEU A 52 3.64 3.27 8.31
N THR A 53 4.72 4.00 8.61
CA THR A 53 5.08 5.19 7.82
C THR A 53 5.65 4.78 6.46
N GLN A 54 5.39 5.56 5.41
CA GLN A 54 5.99 5.35 4.09
C GLN A 54 7.53 5.34 4.17
N THR A 55 8.13 6.20 5.01
CA THR A 55 9.58 6.25 5.22
C THR A 55 10.12 4.92 5.74
N PHE A 56 9.41 4.28 6.68
CA PHE A 56 9.77 2.96 7.19
C PHE A 56 9.72 1.90 6.07
N ILE A 57 8.60 1.84 5.35
CA ILE A 57 8.41 0.88 4.25
C ILE A 57 9.50 1.05 3.19
N SER A 58 9.81 2.28 2.78
CA SER A 58 10.85 2.54 1.79
C SER A 58 12.25 2.15 2.29
N LYS A 59 12.54 2.32 3.58
CA LYS A 59 13.83 1.93 4.17
C LYS A 59 14.03 0.41 4.19
N HIS A 60 12.94 -0.34 4.39
CA HIS A 60 12.97 -1.79 4.54
C HIS A 60 12.39 -2.54 3.34
N TRP A 61 12.27 -1.88 2.19
CA TRP A 61 11.57 -2.43 1.01
C TRP A 61 12.15 -3.76 0.53
N GLU A 62 13.48 -3.83 0.39
CA GLU A 62 14.18 -5.05 -0.02
C GLU A 62 14.03 -6.19 1.00
N GLU A 63 13.80 -5.86 2.28
CA GLU A 63 13.54 -6.85 3.34
C GLU A 63 12.09 -7.37 3.30
N LEU A 64 11.21 -6.74 2.52
CA LEU A 64 9.77 -7.01 2.39
C LEU A 64 9.39 -7.57 1.00
N GLU A 65 10.34 -7.66 0.07
CA GLU A 65 10.11 -7.98 -1.35
C GLU A 65 9.62 -9.42 -1.60
N GLY A 66 9.50 -10.25 -0.55
CA GLY A 66 8.96 -11.61 -0.62
C GLY A 66 7.51 -11.69 -0.11
N ASP A 67 6.56 -11.75 -1.03
CA ASP A 67 5.16 -12.22 -0.87
C ASP A 67 4.19 -11.41 0.01
N ASP A 68 4.56 -10.23 0.49
CA ASP A 68 3.63 -9.39 1.27
C ASP A 68 2.72 -8.53 0.39
N LEU A 69 1.90 -9.18 -0.46
CA LEU A 69 0.84 -8.54 -1.28
C LEU A 69 -0.04 -7.57 -0.46
N PHE A 70 -0.19 -7.86 0.83
CA PHE A 70 -0.94 -7.06 1.77
C PHE A 70 -0.35 -5.67 2.01
N ILE A 71 0.94 -5.42 1.77
CA ILE A 71 1.51 -4.06 1.87
C ILE A 71 0.75 -3.12 0.93
N TYR A 72 0.48 -3.55 -0.31
CA TYR A 72 -0.26 -2.76 -1.29
C TYR A 72 -1.74 -2.60 -0.95
N ALA A 73 -2.33 -3.47 -0.13
CA ALA A 73 -3.72 -3.35 0.32
C ALA A 73 -3.88 -2.56 1.63
N LYS A 74 -2.91 -2.67 2.53
CA LYS A 74 -3.02 -2.24 3.94
C LYS A 74 -2.25 -0.97 4.23
N GLN A 75 -1.20 -0.67 3.48
CA GLN A 75 -0.37 0.51 3.70
C GLN A 75 -0.74 1.64 2.74
N LYS A 76 -0.61 2.88 3.19
CA LYS A 76 -0.78 4.06 2.34
C LYS A 76 0.52 4.36 1.61
N LEU A 77 0.56 4.06 0.32
CA LEU A 77 1.74 4.31 -0.52
C LEU A 77 1.58 5.62 -1.30
N SER A 78 2.66 6.38 -1.39
CA SER A 78 2.67 7.61 -2.19
C SER A 78 2.72 7.30 -3.68
N GLN A 79 2.12 8.17 -4.50
CA GLN A 79 2.16 8.03 -5.96
C GLN A 79 3.61 7.96 -6.49
N THR A 80 4.50 8.79 -5.96
CA THR A 80 5.92 8.81 -6.32
C THR A 80 6.60 7.48 -6.02
N PHE A 81 6.30 6.88 -4.86
CA PHE A 81 6.83 5.56 -4.50
C PHE A 81 6.31 4.47 -5.44
N ILE A 82 4.99 4.42 -5.68
CA ILE A 82 4.37 3.45 -6.61
C ILE A 82 5.00 3.55 -8.01
N THR A 83 5.18 4.77 -8.53
CA THR A 83 5.80 4.98 -9.85
C THR A 83 7.25 4.49 -9.90
N LYS A 84 8.00 4.64 -8.80
CA LYS A 84 9.39 4.16 -8.71
C LYS A 84 9.48 2.65 -8.79
N ILE A 85 8.57 1.93 -8.12
CA ILE A 85 8.62 0.46 -8.03
C ILE A 85 7.86 -0.27 -9.14
N TRP A 86 6.97 0.42 -9.86
CA TRP A 86 6.00 -0.18 -10.80
C TRP A 86 6.57 -1.24 -11.75
N ASN A 87 7.72 -0.96 -12.35
CA ASN A 87 8.33 -1.82 -13.36
C ASN A 87 8.88 -3.13 -12.76
N ASN A 88 9.13 -3.17 -11.46
CA ASN A 88 9.64 -4.36 -10.76
C ASN A 88 8.51 -5.23 -10.21
N LEU A 89 7.26 -4.74 -10.24
CA LEU A 89 6.12 -5.46 -9.70
C LEU A 89 5.66 -6.57 -10.64
N THR A 90 5.31 -7.70 -10.03
CA THR A 90 4.52 -8.76 -10.65
C THR A 90 3.12 -8.27 -11.03
N GLU A 91 2.44 -9.01 -11.91
CA GLU A 91 1.06 -8.69 -12.29
C GLU A 91 0.12 -8.69 -11.08
N THR A 92 0.28 -9.65 -10.16
CA THR A 92 -0.51 -9.75 -8.94
C THR A 92 -0.35 -8.50 -8.07
N GLU A 93 0.88 -8.04 -7.84
CA GLU A 93 1.11 -6.83 -7.05
C GLU A 93 0.50 -5.58 -7.70
N ARG A 94 0.60 -5.47 -9.04
CA ARG A 94 -0.06 -4.40 -9.80
C ARG A 94 -1.57 -4.44 -9.66
N ASN A 95 -2.18 -5.64 -9.60
CA ASN A 95 -3.62 -5.81 -9.36
C ASN A 95 -4.02 -5.22 -8.00
N TYR A 96 -3.27 -5.54 -6.94
CA TYR A 96 -3.50 -4.99 -5.60
C TYR A 96 -3.35 -3.46 -5.57
N ILE A 97 -2.33 -2.91 -6.23
CA ILE A 97 -2.16 -1.45 -6.33
C ILE A 97 -3.37 -0.80 -7.03
N CYS A 98 -3.82 -1.35 -8.15
CA CYS A 98 -4.96 -0.82 -8.91
C CYS A 98 -6.27 -0.86 -8.12
N GLN A 99 -6.42 -1.87 -7.26
CA GLN A 99 -7.61 -2.07 -6.44
C GLN A 99 -7.61 -1.20 -5.18
N TYR A 100 -6.48 -1.08 -4.47
CA TYR A 100 -6.45 -0.56 -3.10
C TYR A 100 -5.72 0.80 -2.95
N GLN A 101 -4.81 1.15 -3.86
CA GLN A 101 -4.07 2.41 -3.74
C GLN A 101 -4.76 3.54 -4.50
N LYS A 102 -4.61 4.78 -4.03
CA LYS A 102 -5.10 5.96 -4.75
C LYS A 102 -4.15 6.30 -5.90
N LEU A 103 -4.62 6.10 -7.13
CA LEU A 103 -3.85 6.38 -8.35
C LEU A 103 -4.26 7.72 -8.96
N THR A 104 -3.26 8.50 -9.35
CA THR A 104 -3.47 9.79 -10.03
C THR A 104 -3.79 9.56 -11.51
N GLN A 105 -4.52 10.50 -12.12
CA GLN A 105 -4.80 10.44 -13.56
C GLN A 105 -3.52 10.41 -14.40
N VAL A 106 -2.49 11.16 -14.00
CA VAL A 106 -1.17 11.19 -14.67
C VAL A 106 -0.54 9.79 -14.69
N PHE A 107 -0.60 9.06 -13.57
CA PHE A 107 -0.10 7.69 -13.50
C PHE A 107 -0.90 6.76 -14.41
N ILE A 108 -2.23 6.81 -14.32
CA ILE A 108 -3.12 5.95 -15.11
C ILE A 108 -2.91 6.18 -16.61
N SER A 109 -2.85 7.44 -17.04
CA SER A 109 -2.58 7.78 -18.45
C SER A 109 -1.20 7.31 -18.91
N LYS A 110 -0.17 7.41 -18.06
CA LYS A 110 1.19 6.95 -18.38
C LYS A 110 1.24 5.44 -18.64
N TYR A 111 0.61 4.64 -17.79
CA TYR A 111 0.69 3.18 -17.82
C TYR A 111 -0.49 2.50 -18.53
N TRP A 112 -1.43 3.25 -19.10
CA TRP A 112 -2.71 2.72 -19.61
C TRP A 112 -2.58 1.51 -20.53
N ASN A 113 -1.63 1.57 -21.46
CA ASN A 113 -1.41 0.53 -22.46
C ASN A 113 -0.74 -0.73 -21.87
N GLU A 114 -0.06 -0.60 -20.74
CA GLU A 114 0.58 -1.71 -20.01
C GLU A 114 -0.39 -2.39 -19.05
N LEU A 115 -1.48 -1.71 -18.66
CA LEU A 115 -2.48 -2.26 -17.76
C LEU A 115 -3.29 -3.37 -18.44
N THR A 116 -3.44 -4.49 -17.73
CA THR A 116 -4.32 -5.59 -18.15
C THR A 116 -5.79 -5.17 -18.05
N GLU A 117 -6.67 -5.94 -18.68
CA GLU A 117 -8.13 -5.69 -18.61
C GLU A 117 -8.65 -5.69 -17.17
N ILE A 118 -8.12 -6.62 -16.35
CA ILE A 118 -8.46 -6.74 -14.92
C ILE A 118 -8.02 -5.46 -14.17
N GLN A 119 -6.80 -4.99 -14.40
CA GLN A 119 -6.28 -3.79 -13.74
C GLN A 119 -7.09 -2.54 -14.13
N ARG A 120 -7.46 -2.42 -15.40
CA ARG A 120 -8.36 -1.35 -15.87
C ARG A 120 -9.73 -1.44 -15.20
N ALA A 121 -10.30 -2.64 -15.08
CA ALA A 121 -11.57 -2.86 -14.40
C ALA A 121 -11.51 -2.45 -12.91
N TYR A 122 -10.42 -2.80 -12.21
CA TYR A 122 -10.19 -2.34 -10.83
C TYR A 122 -10.08 -0.82 -10.75
N ILE A 123 -9.34 -0.19 -11.66
CA ILE A 123 -9.24 1.27 -11.69
C ILE A 123 -10.61 1.92 -11.88
N TYR A 124 -11.42 1.41 -12.81
CA TYR A 124 -12.78 1.95 -13.03
C TYR A 124 -13.67 1.80 -11.81
N THR A 125 -13.58 0.66 -11.12
CA THR A 125 -14.45 0.33 -9.99
C THR A 125 -14.06 1.10 -8.73
N TYR A 126 -12.76 1.20 -8.46
CA TYR A 126 -12.25 1.64 -7.15
C TYR A 126 -11.62 3.04 -7.16
N GLN A 127 -11.17 3.57 -8.31
CA GLN A 127 -10.50 4.88 -8.37
C GLN A 127 -11.46 6.04 -8.67
N GLY A 128 -12.73 5.76 -8.95
CA GLY A 128 -13.74 6.79 -9.24
C GLY A 128 -13.38 7.62 -10.47
N LEU A 129 -12.91 6.97 -11.55
CA LEU A 129 -12.57 7.68 -12.77
C LEU A 129 -13.82 8.36 -13.37
N LEU A 130 -13.70 9.67 -13.61
CA LEU A 130 -14.74 10.44 -14.31
C LEU A 130 -14.99 9.83 -15.70
N PRO A 131 -16.25 9.74 -16.15
CA PRO A 131 -16.60 9.20 -17.47
C PRO A 131 -15.78 9.82 -18.62
N GLY A 132 -15.49 11.12 -18.55
CA GLY A 132 -14.70 11.81 -19.57
C GLY A 132 -13.22 11.41 -19.65
N LEU A 133 -12.64 10.81 -18.61
CA LEU A 133 -11.27 10.26 -18.69
C LEU A 133 -11.28 8.92 -19.44
N LYS A 134 -12.31 8.10 -19.22
CA LYS A 134 -12.49 6.81 -19.90
C LYS A 134 -12.54 6.99 -21.42
N GLU A 135 -13.35 7.91 -21.89
CA GLU A 135 -13.50 8.20 -23.33
C GLU A 135 -12.17 8.67 -23.94
N LYS A 136 -11.45 9.56 -23.27
CA LYS A 136 -10.13 10.04 -23.73
C LYS A 136 -9.11 8.91 -23.83
N LEU A 137 -9.06 8.03 -22.82
CA LEU A 137 -8.15 6.88 -22.80
C LEU A 137 -8.50 5.85 -23.89
N LEU A 138 -9.78 5.63 -24.17
CA LEU A 138 -10.24 4.74 -25.25
C LEU A 138 -9.96 5.31 -26.64
N ASN A 139 -10.08 6.64 -26.80
CA ASN A 139 -9.88 7.33 -28.06
C ASN A 139 -8.39 7.65 -28.35
N GLY A 140 -7.48 7.29 -27.43
CA GLY A 140 -6.04 7.54 -27.57
C GLY A 140 -5.61 8.99 -27.32
N GLU A 141 -6.51 9.84 -26.80
CA GLU A 141 -6.21 11.22 -26.43
C GLU A 141 -5.49 11.25 -25.07
N ARG A 142 -4.17 11.49 -25.12
CA ARG A 142 -3.28 11.41 -23.95
C ARG A 142 -2.89 12.75 -23.34
N GLU A 143 -3.26 13.87 -23.96
CA GLU A 143 -2.97 15.21 -23.44
C GLU A 143 -4.14 15.79 -22.63
N LEU A 144 -3.99 15.80 -21.31
CA LEU A 144 -4.86 16.56 -20.43
C LEU A 144 -4.30 17.98 -20.29
N LYS A 145 -4.89 18.95 -21.00
CA LYS A 145 -4.76 20.36 -20.64
C LYS A 145 -5.37 20.53 -19.24
N THR A 146 -4.54 20.77 -18.24
CA THR A 146 -4.97 21.01 -16.87
C THR A 146 -5.78 22.30 -16.82
N THR A 147 -7.11 22.21 -16.81
CA THR A 147 -7.93 23.35 -16.43
C THR A 147 -7.85 23.51 -14.91
N LYS A 148 -7.33 24.66 -14.49
CA LYS A 148 -7.33 25.12 -13.10
C LYS A 148 -8.75 25.05 -12.52
N SER A 149 -9.06 23.97 -11.85
CA SER A 149 -10.15 23.89 -10.88
C SER A 149 -9.78 22.83 -9.86
N GLY A 150 -8.83 23.19 -9.00
CA GLY A 150 -8.54 22.46 -7.78
C GLY A 150 -9.76 22.52 -6.87
N ARG A 151 -10.58 21.48 -6.89
CA ARG A 151 -11.45 21.10 -5.77
C ARG A 151 -11.41 19.59 -5.65
N TYR A 152 -10.42 19.11 -4.90
CA TYR A 152 -10.58 17.85 -4.20
C TYR A 152 -11.50 18.13 -3.02
N ILE A 153 -12.70 17.57 -3.06
CA ILE A 153 -13.48 17.36 -1.85
C ILE A 153 -12.69 16.34 -1.03
N ASP A 154 -12.05 16.84 0.03
CA ASP A 154 -11.50 16.05 1.11
C ASP A 154 -12.67 15.28 1.75
N MET A 155 -12.90 14.04 1.28
CA MET A 155 -13.67 13.08 2.05
C MET A 155 -12.68 12.39 2.97
N ASN A 156 -12.60 12.90 4.19
CA ASN A 156 -11.95 12.24 5.32
C ASN A 156 -12.46 10.80 5.43
N PHE A 157 -11.62 9.85 5.03
CA PHE A 157 -11.71 8.45 5.44
C PHE A 157 -10.78 8.24 6.66
N GLU A 158 -10.90 9.13 7.65
CA GLU A 158 -10.54 8.77 9.02
C GLU A 158 -11.80 8.16 9.61
N ASP A 159 -11.82 6.82 9.68
CA ASP A 159 -12.62 5.97 10.58
C ASP A 159 -13.04 4.69 9.86
N PHE A 160 -12.11 3.73 9.78
CA PHE A 160 -12.35 2.27 9.91
C PHE A 160 -11.06 1.61 10.38
#